data_AF-A0A962Y8S0-F1
#
_entry.id   AF-A0A962Y8S0-F1
#
_cell.length_a   1.000
_cell.length_b   1.000
_cell.length_c   1.000
_cell.angle_alpha   90.00
_cell.angle_beta   90.00
_cell.angle_gamma   90.00
#
_symmetry.space_group_name_H-M   'P 1'
#
loop_
_entity.id
_entity.type
_entity.pdbx_description
1 polymer ?
#
loop_
_entity_poly.entity_id
_entity_poly.type
_entity_poly.pdbx_seq_one_letter_code
_entity_poly.pdbx_strand_id
1 'polypeptide(L)'
;MHTGCWERVTLICPRCRADQGLVLEQVFDTQDDFILEGFLRCPAVTCQAQYPILDSIPIVLKDMPRWWQHSSLTGTVGSTTPLRDYFAALDTTDPNRHERSRLLSTYMEAHYGIGQPAEPILPVPQAADYWEQLIPLCAAG
;
A
#
# COMPACT_ATOMS: atom_id res chain seq x y z
N MET A 1 12.22 26.64 2.14
CA MET A 1 12.22 25.24 1.67
C MET A 1 12.09 24.38 2.91
N HIS A 2 10.84 24.06 3.28
CA HIS A 2 10.59 23.22 4.44
C HIS A 2 10.71 21.78 3.98
N THR A 3 11.76 21.15 4.47
CA THR A 3 12.06 19.76 4.22
C THR A 3 11.01 18.88 4.89
N GLY A 4 10.29 18.09 4.08
CA GLY A 4 9.17 17.27 4.53
C GLY A 4 9.56 16.23 5.59
N CYS A 5 8.54 15.74 6.33
CA CYS A 5 8.68 14.79 7.46
C CYS A 5 9.56 13.55 7.17
N TRP A 6 9.67 13.16 5.90
CA TRP A 6 10.46 12.03 5.40
C TRP A 6 11.97 12.11 5.67
N GLU A 7 12.53 13.31 5.80
CA GLU A 7 13.95 13.47 6.12
C GLU A 7 14.29 13.11 7.57
N ARG A 8 13.29 12.96 8.43
CA ARG A 8 13.48 12.62 9.84
C ARG A 8 13.47 11.12 10.12
N VAL A 9 13.05 10.29 9.15
CA VAL A 9 12.89 8.85 9.34
C VAL A 9 13.56 8.09 8.21
N THR A 10 14.68 7.45 8.53
CA THR A 10 15.34 6.51 7.62
C THR A 10 14.56 5.20 7.59
N LEU A 11 13.84 4.94 6.50
CA LEU A 11 13.15 3.66 6.29
C LEU A 11 14.18 2.58 5.92
N ILE A 12 14.23 1.50 6.70
CA ILE A 12 15.12 0.37 6.43
C ILE A 12 14.42 -0.61 5.48
N CYS A 13 15.16 -1.14 4.51
CA CYS A 13 14.66 -2.19 3.62
C CYS A 13 14.27 -3.46 4.40
N PRO A 14 13.00 -3.89 4.41
CA PRO A 14 12.56 -5.07 5.17
C PRO A 14 13.06 -6.39 4.57
N ARG A 15 13.52 -6.38 3.31
CA ARG A 15 14.01 -7.57 2.59
C ARG A 15 15.45 -7.92 2.96
N CYS A 16 16.36 -6.94 2.92
CA CYS A 16 17.80 -7.16 3.18
C CYS A 16 18.31 -6.54 4.48
N ARG A 17 17.57 -5.60 5.08
CA ARG A 17 17.96 -4.85 6.28
C ARG A 17 19.34 -4.18 6.18
N ALA A 18 19.72 -3.75 4.98
CA ALA A 18 20.93 -2.95 4.82
C ALA A 18 20.82 -1.64 5.61
N ASP A 19 21.94 -1.17 6.15
CA ASP A 19 22.00 0.06 6.95
C ASP A 19 21.74 1.32 6.10
N GLN A 20 21.80 1.19 4.77
CA GLN A 20 21.43 2.23 3.83
C GLN A 20 19.91 2.31 3.74
N GLY A 21 19.36 3.47 4.11
CA GLY A 21 17.94 3.75 4.01
C GLY A 21 17.39 3.62 2.58
N LEU A 22 16.09 3.37 2.47
CA LEU A 22 15.38 3.43 1.20
C LEU A 22 15.52 4.84 0.62
N VAL A 23 15.73 4.91 -0.69
CA VAL A 23 15.86 6.17 -1.44
C VAL A 23 14.68 6.36 -2.35
N LEU A 24 14.27 7.61 -2.57
CA LEU A 24 13.26 7.94 -3.56
C LEU A 24 13.80 7.64 -4.96
N GLU A 25 13.09 6.81 -5.72
CA GLU A 25 13.49 6.41 -7.07
C GLU A 25 12.69 7.16 -8.13
N GLN A 26 11.36 7.17 -7.99
CA GLN A 26 10.45 7.80 -8.93
C GLN A 26 9.33 8.50 -8.17
N VAL A 27 8.88 9.63 -8.72
CA VAL A 27 7.74 10.41 -8.23
C VAL A 27 6.79 10.59 -9.40
N PHE A 28 5.53 10.22 -9.20
CA PHE A 28 4.49 10.32 -10.23
C PHE A 28 3.51 11.44 -9.93
N ASP A 29 3.25 11.69 -8.65
CA ASP A 29 2.36 12.75 -8.22
C ASP A 29 2.84 13.40 -6.92
N THR A 30 2.68 14.71 -6.84
CA THR A 30 3.07 15.55 -5.71
C THR A 30 2.04 16.62 -5.48
N GLN A 31 1.70 16.85 -4.21
CA GLN A 31 0.87 17.97 -3.79
C GLN A 31 1.62 18.75 -2.71
N ASP A 32 1.86 20.03 -3.00
CA ASP A 32 2.70 20.91 -2.18
C ASP A 32 4.08 20.28 -1.91
N ASP A 33 4.36 19.90 -0.67
CA ASP A 33 5.61 19.26 -0.22
C ASP A 33 5.44 17.74 0.03
N PHE A 34 4.30 17.14 -0.36
CA PHE A 34 4.00 15.73 -0.18
C PHE A 34 4.09 14.96 -1.50
N ILE A 35 4.74 13.80 -1.45
CA ILE A 35 4.76 12.84 -2.55
C ILE A 35 3.50 12.00 -2.44
N LEU A 36 2.50 12.25 -3.28
CA LEU A 36 1.27 11.46 -3.30
C LEU A 36 1.55 10.06 -3.85
N GLU A 37 2.29 9.98 -4.96
CA GLU A 37 2.57 8.74 -5.65
C GLU A 37 4.03 8.62 -6.10
N GLY A 38 4.60 7.42 -5.98
CA GLY A 38 5.98 7.17 -6.38
C GLY A 38 6.50 5.79 -6.00
N PHE A 39 7.82 5.61 -6.13
CA PHE A 39 8.53 4.44 -5.67
C PHE A 39 9.73 4.82 -4.82
N LEU A 40 9.91 4.06 -3.74
CA LEU A 40 11.15 3.94 -3.00
C LEU A 40 11.93 2.73 -3.50
N ARG A 41 13.26 2.81 -3.50
CA ARG A 41 14.15 1.70 -3.85
C ARG A 41 15.20 1.45 -2.78
N CYS A 42 15.53 0.18 -2.56
CA CYS A 42 16.70 -0.18 -1.77
C CYS A 42 18.00 0.07 -2.56
N PRO A 43 18.96 0.87 -2.03
CA PRO A 43 20.20 1.19 -2.74
C PRO A 43 21.20 0.02 -2.78
N ALA A 44 20.98 -1.03 -1.98
CA ALA A 44 21.83 -2.22 -2.01
C ALA A 44 21.73 -2.92 -3.38
N VAL A 45 22.85 -2.98 -4.10
CA VAL A 45 22.95 -3.50 -5.48
C VAL A 45 22.44 -4.93 -5.62
N THR A 46 22.56 -5.75 -4.58
CA THR A 46 22.07 -7.13 -4.58
C THR A 46 20.57 -7.25 -4.28
N CYS A 47 19.94 -6.21 -3.73
CA CYS A 47 18.54 -6.23 -3.32
C CYS A 47 17.63 -5.53 -4.32
N GLN A 48 17.91 -4.25 -4.61
CA GLN A 48 17.16 -3.37 -5.53
C GLN A 48 15.63 -3.46 -5.42
N ALA A 49 15.09 -3.84 -4.25
CA ALA A 49 13.65 -3.96 -4.05
C ALA A 49 12.97 -2.59 -4.17
N GLN A 50 11.82 -2.58 -4.82
CA GLN A 50 10.97 -1.39 -5.00
C GLN A 50 9.75 -1.46 -4.10
N TYR A 51 9.36 -0.31 -3.56
CA TYR A 51 8.24 -0.15 -2.62
C TYR A 51 7.38 1.04 -3.06
N PRO A 52 6.06 0.86 -3.29
CA PRO A 52 5.21 1.94 -3.76
C PRO A 52 4.91 2.95 -2.65
N ILE A 53 4.73 4.21 -3.04
CA ILE A 53 4.11 5.28 -2.25
C ILE A 53 2.72 5.49 -2.83
N LEU A 54 1.69 5.38 -1.99
CA LEU A 54 0.28 5.58 -2.36
C LEU A 54 -0.36 6.58 -1.39
N ASP A 55 -0.99 7.64 -1.89
CA ASP A 55 -1.61 8.69 -1.08
C ASP A 55 -0.68 9.21 0.04
N SER A 56 0.60 9.42 -0.29
CA SER A 56 1.67 9.79 0.67
C SER A 56 2.02 8.75 1.72
N ILE A 57 1.62 7.49 1.55
CA ILE A 57 1.91 6.39 2.47
C ILE A 57 2.91 5.42 1.81
N PRO A 58 4.10 5.19 2.40
CA PRO A 58 5.07 4.24 1.88
C PRO A 58 4.67 2.81 2.27
N ILE A 59 4.41 1.95 1.29
CA ILE A 59 4.05 0.55 1.54
C ILE A 59 5.32 -0.31 1.55
N VAL A 60 5.97 -0.38 2.71
CA VAL A 60 7.27 -1.04 2.89
C VAL A 60 7.11 -2.40 3.56
N LEU A 61 6.89 -3.44 2.74
CA LEU A 61 6.65 -4.80 3.21
C LEU A 61 7.72 -5.77 2.71
N LYS A 62 8.09 -6.77 3.53
CA LYS A 62 9.12 -7.76 3.15
C LYS A 62 8.74 -8.56 1.90
N ASP A 63 7.46 -8.88 1.76
CA ASP A 63 6.90 -9.69 0.67
C ASP A 63 5.65 -9.00 0.11
N MET A 64 5.89 -7.98 -0.72
CA MET A 64 4.85 -7.18 -1.36
C MET A 64 3.92 -8.00 -2.27
N PRO A 65 4.41 -8.92 -3.14
CA PRO A 65 3.53 -9.75 -3.96
C PRO A 65 2.54 -10.54 -3.11
N ARG A 66 3.02 -11.21 -2.04
CA ARG A 66 2.16 -12.00 -1.17
C ARG A 66 1.14 -11.14 -0.44
N TRP A 67 1.55 -9.98 0.09
CA TRP A 67 0.61 -9.08 0.76
C TRP A 67 -0.47 -8.59 -0.20
N TRP A 68 -0.09 -8.18 -1.41
CA TRP A 68 -1.01 -7.71 -2.44
C TRP A 68 -2.07 -8.76 -2.77
N GLN A 69 -1.65 -10.01 -3.03
CA GLN A 69 -2.55 -11.13 -3.31
C GLN A 69 -3.55 -11.42 -2.17
N HIS A 70 -3.15 -11.16 -0.92
CA HIS A 70 -4.01 -11.35 0.25
C HIS A 70 -4.83 -10.12 0.62
N SER A 71 -4.50 -8.96 0.07
CA SER A 71 -5.26 -7.74 0.29
C SER A 71 -6.56 -7.80 -0.51
N SER A 72 -7.70 -7.54 0.16
CA SER A 72 -9.01 -7.41 -0.49
C SER A 72 -9.16 -6.03 -1.16
N LEU A 73 -8.07 -5.45 -1.65
CA LEU A 73 -8.07 -4.19 -2.37
C LEU A 73 -8.59 -4.44 -3.80
N THR A 74 -9.87 -4.82 -3.89
CA THR A 74 -10.62 -4.95 -5.15
C THR A 74 -11.16 -3.60 -5.64
N GLY A 75 -10.86 -2.51 -4.93
CA GLY A 75 -11.16 -1.16 -5.34
C GLY A 75 -9.98 -0.54 -6.08
N THR A 76 -10.25 0.02 -7.25
CA THR A 76 -9.36 0.82 -8.07
C THR A 76 -8.51 1.72 -7.19
N VAL A 77 -7.24 1.36 -6.96
CA VAL A 77 -6.25 2.35 -6.52
C VAL A 77 -6.31 3.40 -7.62
N GLY A 78 -6.73 4.62 -7.28
CA GLY A 78 -6.90 5.74 -8.20
C GLY A 78 -5.54 6.25 -8.67
N SER A 79 -4.74 5.34 -9.20
CA SER A 79 -3.31 5.48 -9.30
C SER A 79 -2.87 5.72 -10.72
N THR A 80 -1.76 6.43 -10.85
CA THR A 80 -1.09 6.65 -12.12
C THR A 80 -0.78 5.32 -12.83
N THR A 81 -0.67 5.38 -14.16
CA THR A 81 -0.40 4.22 -15.01
C THR A 81 0.79 3.36 -14.53
N PRO A 82 1.94 3.92 -14.09
CA PRO A 82 3.09 3.11 -13.66
C PRO A 82 2.85 2.28 -12.39
N LEU A 83 2.11 2.81 -11.42
CA LEU A 83 1.77 2.07 -10.19
C LEU A 83 0.73 0.98 -10.47
N ARG A 84 -0.25 1.27 -11.33
CA ARG A 84 -1.19 0.25 -11.82
C ARG A 84 -0.48 -0.91 -12.50
N ASP A 85 0.51 -0.63 -13.35
CA ASP A 85 1.29 -1.65 -14.02
C ASP A 85 2.13 -2.48 -13.04
N TYR A 86 2.71 -1.85 -12.02
CA TYR A 86 3.41 -2.55 -10.93
C TYR A 86 2.50 -3.54 -10.21
N PHE A 87 1.30 -3.11 -9.77
CA PHE A 87 0.37 -4.01 -9.09
C PHE A 87 -0.18 -5.09 -10.02
N ALA A 88 -0.47 -4.77 -11.27
CA ALA A 88 -0.86 -5.76 -12.27
C ALA A 88 0.23 -6.83 -12.49
N ALA A 89 1.51 -6.46 -12.42
CA ALA A 89 2.62 -7.41 -12.48
C ALA A 89 2.74 -8.28 -11.20
N LEU A 90 2.31 -7.78 -10.04
CA LEU A 90 2.23 -8.56 -8.80
C LEU A 90 1.02 -9.52 -8.79
N ASP A 91 0.00 -9.19 -9.57
CA ASP A 91 -1.23 -9.96 -9.74
C ASP A 91 -1.11 -11.16 -10.67
N THR A 92 0.09 -11.50 -11.16
CA THR A 92 0.28 -12.69 -12.01
C THR A 92 -0.05 -13.98 -11.25
N THR A 93 -1.34 -14.32 -11.30
CA THR A 93 -2.04 -15.62 -11.22
C THR A 93 -1.60 -16.58 -10.11
N ASP A 94 -2.24 -16.48 -8.93
CA ASP A 94 -2.73 -17.69 -8.26
C ASP A 94 -4.09 -18.04 -8.91
N PRO A 95 -4.15 -18.99 -9.87
CA PRO A 95 -5.41 -19.38 -10.50
C PRO A 95 -6.43 -19.91 -9.50
N ASN A 96 -5.97 -20.32 -8.31
CA ASN A 96 -6.79 -20.86 -7.25
C ASN A 96 -7.15 -19.81 -6.19
N ARG A 97 -6.84 -18.51 -6.38
CA ARG A 97 -7.17 -17.46 -5.39
C ARG A 97 -8.66 -17.42 -5.08
N HIS A 98 -9.48 -17.40 -6.13
CA HIS A 98 -10.94 -17.41 -6.00
C HIS A 98 -11.45 -18.71 -5.39
N GLU A 99 -10.86 -19.84 -5.76
CA GLU A 99 -11.27 -21.16 -5.25
C GLU A 99 -10.88 -21.34 -3.77
N ARG A 100 -9.69 -20.92 -3.36
CA ARG A 100 -9.26 -20.89 -1.96
C ARG A 100 -10.10 -19.95 -1.11
N SER A 101 -10.39 -18.75 -1.61
CA SER A 101 -11.28 -17.80 -0.92
C SER A 101 -12.68 -18.39 -0.74
N ARG A 102 -13.21 -19.06 -1.77
CA ARG A 102 -14.48 -19.79 -1.71
C ARG A 102 -14.45 -20.94 -0.70
N LEU A 103 -13.42 -21.78 -0.72
CA LEU A 103 -13.28 -22.91 0.20
C LEU A 103 -13.15 -22.45 1.66
N LEU A 104 -12.37 -21.39 1.91
CA LEU A 104 -12.26 -20.79 3.25
C LEU A 104 -13.58 -20.20 3.70
N SER A 105 -14.30 -19.52 2.80
CA SER A 105 -15.63 -18.97 3.11
C SER A 105 -16.64 -20.06 3.45
N THR A 106 -16.69 -21.15 2.67
CA THR A 106 -17.55 -22.31 2.95
C THR A 106 -17.19 -22.99 4.26
N TYR A 107 -15.89 -23.14 4.56
CA TYR A 107 -15.44 -23.68 5.85
C TYR A 107 -15.86 -22.79 7.02
N MET A 108 -15.67 -21.47 6.91
CA MET A 108 -16.04 -20.53 7.95
C MET A 108 -17.55 -20.48 8.20
N GLU A 109 -18.35 -20.52 7.14
CA GLU A 109 -19.81 -20.60 7.23
C GLU A 109 -20.25 -21.90 7.89
N ALA A 110 -19.74 -23.05 7.41
CA ALA A 110 -20.13 -24.36 7.92
C ALA A 110 -19.71 -24.59 9.37
N HIS A 111 -18.57 -24.04 9.80
CA HIS A 111 -18.00 -24.30 11.12
C HIS A 111 -18.35 -23.24 12.16
N TYR A 112 -18.48 -21.98 11.76
CA TYR A 112 -18.70 -20.86 12.68
C TYR A 112 -20.03 -20.12 12.44
N GLY A 113 -20.81 -20.48 11.41
CA GLY A 113 -22.05 -19.77 11.06
C GLY A 113 -21.81 -18.33 10.58
N ILE A 114 -20.55 -17.98 10.30
CA ILE A 114 -20.17 -16.66 9.80
C ILE A 114 -20.34 -16.72 8.29
N GLY A 115 -21.56 -16.38 7.82
CA GLY A 115 -21.75 -16.04 6.41
C GLY A 115 -20.84 -14.87 6.04
N GLN A 116 -20.45 -14.78 4.76
CA GLN A 116 -19.79 -13.59 4.24
C GLN A 116 -20.56 -12.36 4.74
N PRO A 117 -19.95 -11.40 5.45
CA PRO A 117 -20.62 -10.13 5.66
C PRO A 117 -20.96 -9.62 4.26
N ALA A 118 -22.25 -9.33 4.01
CA ALA A 118 -22.63 -8.61 2.80
C ALA A 118 -21.63 -7.47 2.65
N GLU A 119 -20.96 -7.34 1.50
CA GLU A 119 -19.97 -6.28 1.29
C GLU A 119 -20.60 -5.00 1.84
N PRO A 120 -20.04 -4.41 2.92
CA PRO A 120 -20.58 -3.17 3.40
C PRO A 120 -20.44 -2.23 2.21
N ILE A 121 -21.57 -1.74 1.72
CA ILE A 121 -21.60 -0.56 0.86
C ILE A 121 -21.09 0.55 1.77
N LEU A 122 -19.78 0.65 1.93
CA LEU A 122 -19.16 1.75 2.62
C LEU A 122 -19.53 2.97 1.78
N PRO A 123 -20.16 4.00 2.36
CA PRO A 123 -20.28 5.25 1.65
C PRO A 123 -18.87 5.63 1.21
N VAL A 124 -18.70 5.90 -0.10
CA VAL A 124 -17.44 6.45 -0.61
C VAL A 124 -17.18 7.68 0.25
N PRO A 125 -16.12 7.70 1.09
CA PRO A 125 -15.81 8.89 1.85
C PRO A 125 -15.55 9.97 0.82
N GLN A 126 -16.34 11.05 0.84
CA GLN A 126 -15.94 12.22 0.10
C GLN A 126 -14.63 12.67 0.75
N ALA A 127 -13.53 12.64 -0.01
CA ALA A 127 -12.17 12.84 0.49
C ALA A 127 -11.99 14.12 1.34
N ALA A 128 -12.93 15.07 1.23
CA ALA A 128 -13.00 16.28 2.04
C ALA A 128 -13.10 16.01 3.57
N ASP A 129 -13.85 15.01 4.00
CA ASP A 129 -14.17 14.82 5.43
C ASP A 129 -13.03 14.16 6.23
N TYR A 130 -12.12 13.45 5.55
CA TYR A 130 -11.04 12.70 6.18
C TYR A 130 -9.88 13.60 6.62
N TRP A 131 -9.54 14.61 5.81
CA TRP A 131 -8.42 15.51 6.09
C TRP A 131 -8.70 16.47 7.25
N GLU A 132 -9.95 16.92 7.41
CA GLU A 132 -10.32 17.84 8.50
C GLU A 132 -10.16 17.23 9.90
N GLN A 133 -10.21 15.91 10.03
CA GLN A 133 -10.08 15.21 11.31
C GLN A 133 -8.62 14.99 11.74
N LEU A 134 -7.66 15.05 10.81
CA LEU A 134 -6.24 14.80 11.07
C LEU A 134 -5.42 16.07 11.30
N ILE A 135 -5.91 17.23 10.83
CA ILE A 135 -5.27 18.55 11.04
C ILE A 135 -4.96 18.86 12.52
N PRO A 136 -5.80 18.52 13.52
CA PRO A 136 -5.49 18.83 14.93
C PRO A 136 -4.30 18.04 15.51
N LEU A 137 -3.91 16.91 14.92
CA LEU A 137 -2.81 16.08 15.42
C LEU A 137 -1.43 16.61 15.02
N CYS A 138 -1.35 17.41 13.95
CA CYS A 138 -0.10 18.02 13.50
C CYS A 138 0.21 19.37 14.16
N ALA A 139 -0.75 19.98 14.86
CA ALA A 139 -0.60 21.31 15.48
C ALA A 139 -0.13 21.28 16.95
N ALA A 140 0.12 20.11 17.53
CA ALA A 140 0.44 19.93 18.95
C ALA A 140 1.89 19.49 19.24
N GLY A 141 2.82 19.65 18.28
CA GLY A 141 4.24 19.27 18.42
C GLY A 141 5.20 20.38 18.08
#